data_AF-A0A1R0ZXN9-F1
#
_entry.id   AF-A0A1R0ZXN9-F1
#
_cell.length_a   1.000
_cell.length_b   1.000
_cell.length_c   1.000
_cell.angle_alpha   90.00
_cell.angle_beta   90.00
_cell.angle_gamma   90.00
#
_symmetry.space_group_name_H-M   'P 1'
#
loop_
_entity.id
_entity.type
_entity.pdbx_description
1 polymer ?
#
loop_
_entity_poly.entity_id
_entity_poly.type
_entity_poly.pdbx_seq_one_letter_code
_entity_poly.pdbx_strand_id
1 'polypeptide(L)'
;TKAYVTIMLIGSPIVVLFFTLENIVRSEGAAITSMIGMILSVVVNIILDSFVIFVFHWDVIGVASATVISNLVASAFYTFHIGYKSQFLTVSVKWFKASKEILSNVFKIGVPVFIMSIFLGAMSLILNRFLIEYGDPAVAAYGISSRLLQFPEFILMGLCEGVVPLIAFSFTANKLRMKQTIGFTIKTIVALAVVFGVIVYLISDHLIGLFTNDPQLIE
;
A
#
# COMPACT_ATOMS: atom_id res chain seq x y z
N THR A 1 2.71 -17.89 13.94
CA THR A 1 3.31 -16.53 13.81
C THR A 1 4.78 -16.54 13.43
N LYS A 2 5.69 -17.21 14.15
CA LYS A 2 7.14 -17.21 13.83
C LYS A 2 7.47 -17.69 12.41
N ALA A 3 6.91 -18.82 11.98
CA ALA A 3 7.17 -19.37 10.64
C ALA A 3 6.71 -18.44 9.49
N TYR A 4 5.58 -17.75 9.67
CA TYR A 4 5.09 -16.73 8.74
C TYR A 4 6.08 -15.56 8.60
N VAL A 5 6.52 -15.03 9.74
CA VAL A 5 7.46 -13.90 9.79
C VAL A 5 8.80 -14.30 9.16
N THR A 6 9.30 -15.51 9.42
CA THR A 6 10.54 -16.00 8.79
C THR A 6 10.44 -16.05 7.27
N ILE A 7 9.34 -16.56 6.71
CA ILE A 7 9.15 -16.63 5.26
C ILE A 7 8.99 -15.23 4.65
N MET A 8 8.22 -14.36 5.30
CA MET A 8 8.09 -12.96 4.87
C MET A 8 9.43 -12.21 4.91
N LEU A 9 10.28 -12.48 5.91
CA LEU A 9 11.62 -11.92 5.99
C LEU A 9 12.52 -12.42 4.86
N ILE A 10 12.51 -13.72 4.57
CA ILE A 10 13.26 -14.31 3.45
C ILE A 10 12.75 -13.75 2.11
N GLY A 11 11.43 -13.57 1.97
CA GLY A 11 10.79 -12.99 0.79
C GLY A 11 10.88 -11.47 0.69
N SER A 12 11.33 -10.78 1.74
CA SER A 12 11.37 -9.32 1.80
C SER A 12 12.13 -8.66 0.64
N PRO A 13 13.26 -9.21 0.11
CA PRO A 13 13.94 -8.60 -1.03
C PRO A 13 13.05 -8.58 -2.29
N ILE A 14 12.21 -9.60 -2.47
CA ILE A 14 11.29 -9.70 -3.62
C ILE A 14 10.14 -8.71 -3.45
N VAL A 15 9.61 -8.57 -2.23
CA VAL A 15 8.56 -7.59 -1.93
C VAL A 15 9.08 -6.16 -2.15
N VAL A 16 10.30 -5.87 -1.69
CA VAL A 16 10.96 -4.58 -1.92
C VAL A 16 11.18 -4.35 -3.40
N LEU A 17 11.63 -5.37 -4.14
CA LEU A 17 11.80 -5.28 -5.59
C LEU A 17 10.48 -4.97 -6.31
N PHE A 18 9.40 -5.65 -5.94
CA PHE A 18 8.06 -5.42 -6.49
C PHE A 18 7.63 -3.96 -6.31
N PHE A 19 7.64 -3.44 -5.08
CA PHE A 19 7.27 -2.05 -4.81
C PHE A 19 8.20 -1.05 -5.48
N THR A 20 9.49 -1.35 -5.56
CA THR A 20 10.47 -0.47 -6.22
C THR A 20 10.18 -0.37 -7.72
N LEU A 21 10.01 -1.52 -8.39
CA LEU A 21 9.70 -1.56 -9.83
C LEU A 21 8.35 -0.92 -10.14
N GLU A 22 7.35 -1.16 -9.30
CA GLU A 22 6.04 -0.54 -9.42
C GLU A 22 6.13 1.00 -9.37
N ASN A 23 6.83 1.55 -8.37
CA ASN A 23 7.01 2.99 -8.23
C ASN A 23 7.84 3.58 -9.38
N ILE A 24 8.82 2.84 -9.91
CA ILE A 24 9.60 3.26 -11.08
C ILE A 24 8.69 3.39 -12.32
N VAL A 25 7.94 2.35 -12.66
CA VAL A 25 7.01 2.37 -13.82
C VAL A 25 5.99 3.50 -13.67
N ARG A 26 5.52 3.74 -12.44
CA ARG A 26 4.59 4.82 -12.14
C ARG A 26 5.24 6.20 -12.30
N SER A 27 6.50 6.36 -11.92
CA SER A 27 7.24 7.63 -12.04
C SER A 27 7.46 8.07 -13.49
N GLU A 28 7.49 7.13 -14.44
CA GLU A 28 7.53 7.43 -15.88
C GLU A 28 6.19 7.92 -16.45
N GLY A 29 5.12 7.91 -15.64
CA GLY A 29 3.76 8.24 -16.09
C GLY A 29 2.99 7.03 -16.65
N ALA A 30 3.57 5.83 -16.66
CA ALA A 30 2.89 4.60 -17.08
C ALA A 30 2.01 4.00 -15.96
N ALA A 31 1.13 4.82 -15.39
CA ALA A 31 0.27 4.44 -14.26
C ALA A 31 -0.63 3.23 -14.57
N ILE A 32 -1.12 3.11 -15.81
CA ILE A 32 -1.94 1.96 -16.24
C ILE A 32 -1.11 0.67 -16.22
N THR A 33 0.15 0.70 -16.66
CA THR A 33 1.03 -0.47 -16.61
C THR A 33 1.30 -0.89 -15.16
N SER A 34 1.56 0.08 -14.27
CA SER A 34 1.71 -0.18 -12.84
C SER A 34 0.46 -0.85 -12.27
N MET A 35 -0.73 -0.36 -12.62
CA MET A 35 -1.99 -0.98 -12.20
C MET A 35 -2.16 -2.41 -12.72
N ILE A 36 -1.82 -2.67 -13.99
CA ILE A 36 -1.90 -4.02 -14.58
C ILE A 36 -0.98 -5.00 -13.85
N GLY A 37 0.26 -4.59 -13.51
CA GLY A 37 1.19 -5.44 -12.77
C GLY A 37 0.73 -5.73 -11.34
N MET A 38 0.11 -4.75 -10.67
CA MET A 38 -0.50 -4.94 -9.35
C MET A 38 -1.67 -5.93 -9.42
N ILE A 39 -2.58 -5.76 -10.38
CA ILE A 39 -3.71 -6.69 -10.60
C ILE A 39 -3.21 -8.09 -10.91
N LEU A 40 -2.15 -8.23 -11.72
CA LEU A 40 -1.53 -9.52 -12.00
C LEU A 40 -1.04 -10.19 -10.71
N SER A 41 -0.36 -9.45 -9.82
CA SER A 41 0.08 -9.98 -8.52
C SER A 41 -1.10 -10.50 -7.71
N VAL A 42 -2.17 -9.70 -7.60
CA VAL A 42 -3.37 -10.06 -6.83
C VAL A 42 -4.06 -11.31 -7.41
N VAL A 43 -4.23 -11.38 -8.73
CA VAL A 43 -4.88 -12.53 -9.39
C VAL A 43 -4.04 -13.80 -9.19
N VAL A 44 -2.72 -13.72 -9.40
CA VAL A 44 -1.81 -14.85 -9.17
C VAL A 44 -1.84 -15.27 -7.70
N ASN A 45 -1.90 -14.31 -6.77
CA ASN A 45 -1.96 -14.59 -5.34
C ASN A 45 -3.24 -15.33 -4.96
N ILE A 46 -4.41 -14.89 -5.43
CA ILE A 46 -5.70 -15.55 -5.15
C ILE A 46 -5.69 -17.00 -5.67
N ILE A 47 -5.14 -17.23 -6.87
CA ILE A 47 -5.04 -18.57 -7.46
C ILE A 47 -4.10 -19.44 -6.64
N LEU A 48 -2.92 -18.93 -6.27
CA LEU A 48 -1.94 -19.66 -5.48
C LEU A 48 -2.44 -19.95 -4.07
N ASP A 49 -3.07 -18.98 -3.39
CA ASP A 49 -3.63 -19.16 -2.06
C ASP A 49 -4.69 -20.27 -2.07
N SER A 50 -5.58 -20.28 -3.07
CA SER A 50 -6.56 -21.35 -3.26
C SER A 50 -5.86 -22.71 -3.44
N PHE A 51 -4.84 -22.79 -4.28
CA PHE A 51 -4.11 -24.03 -4.54
C PHE A 51 -3.38 -24.54 -3.28
N VAL A 52 -2.75 -23.64 -2.55
CA VAL A 52 -1.92 -23.97 -1.40
C VAL A 52 -2.75 -24.41 -0.20
N ILE A 53 -3.91 -23.78 0.00
CA ILE A 53 -4.85 -24.15 1.07
C ILE A 53 -5.60 -25.45 0.73
N PHE A 54 -6.16 -25.56 -0.48
CA PHE A 54 -7.04 -26.69 -0.83
C PHE A 54 -6.31 -27.94 -1.32
N VAL A 55 -5.13 -27.82 -1.93
CA VAL A 55 -4.40 -28.98 -2.51
C VAL A 55 -3.25 -29.42 -1.61
N PHE A 56 -2.42 -28.47 -1.17
CA PHE A 56 -1.24 -28.80 -0.37
C PHE A 56 -1.48 -28.83 1.14
N HIS A 57 -2.63 -28.31 1.59
CA HIS A 57 -2.96 -28.14 3.02
C HIS A 57 -1.83 -27.46 3.81
N TRP A 58 -1.08 -26.58 3.13
CA TRP A 58 -0.10 -25.77 3.80
C TRP A 58 -0.85 -24.58 4.38
N ASP A 59 -0.85 -24.52 5.71
CA ASP A 59 -1.49 -23.44 6.47
C ASP A 59 -0.79 -22.09 6.18
N VAL A 60 -0.43 -21.39 7.24
CA VAL A 60 0.12 -20.04 7.20
C VAL A 60 1.43 -19.93 6.41
N ILE A 61 2.23 -21.01 6.37
CA ILE A 61 3.49 -21.07 5.61
C ILE A 61 3.24 -20.99 4.11
N GLY A 62 2.19 -21.66 3.65
CA GLY A 62 1.84 -21.73 2.25
C GLY A 62 1.32 -20.40 1.70
N VAL A 63 0.49 -19.70 2.48
CA VAL A 63 -0.02 -18.37 2.12
C VAL A 63 1.11 -17.34 2.02
N ALA A 64 2.09 -17.41 2.93
CA ALA A 64 3.26 -16.52 2.88
C ALA A 64 4.10 -16.74 1.61
N SER A 65 4.35 -18.00 1.22
CA SER A 65 5.13 -18.30 0.02
C SER A 65 4.37 -17.93 -1.26
N ALA A 66 3.06 -18.15 -1.31
CA ALA A 66 2.20 -17.71 -2.42
C ALA A 66 2.29 -16.19 -2.64
N THR A 67 2.28 -15.40 -1.56
CA THR A 67 2.43 -13.94 -1.64
C THR A 67 3.78 -13.55 -2.27
N VAL A 68 4.87 -14.18 -1.82
CA VAL A 68 6.23 -13.90 -2.34
C VAL A 68 6.34 -14.28 -3.82
N ILE A 69 5.78 -15.43 -4.21
CA ILE A 69 5.78 -15.89 -5.62
C ILE A 69 4.96 -14.94 -6.50
N SER A 70 3.81 -14.47 -6.02
CA SER A 70 2.96 -13.55 -6.78
C SER A 70 3.66 -12.21 -7.04
N ASN A 71 4.30 -11.67 -5.99
CA ASN A 71 5.13 -10.47 -6.12
C ASN A 71 6.34 -10.68 -7.03
N LEU A 72 6.92 -11.89 -7.06
CA LEU A 72 7.99 -12.25 -7.99
C LEU A 72 7.51 -12.24 -9.45
N VAL A 73 6.34 -12.84 -9.72
CA VAL A 73 5.73 -12.86 -11.06
C VAL A 73 5.44 -11.43 -11.55
N ALA A 74 4.87 -10.59 -10.68
CA ALA A 74 4.62 -9.19 -11.02
C ALA A 74 5.92 -8.38 -11.19
N SER A 75 6.95 -8.64 -10.39
CA SER A 75 8.28 -8.04 -10.56
C SER A 75 8.92 -8.43 -11.89
N ALA A 76 8.78 -9.69 -12.31
CA ALA A 76 9.23 -10.15 -13.62
C ALA A 76 8.49 -9.44 -14.76
N PHE A 77 7.17 -9.26 -14.63
CA PHE A 77 6.35 -8.49 -15.57
C PHE A 77 6.83 -7.03 -15.69
N TYR A 78 7.09 -6.35 -14.57
CA TYR A 78 7.62 -4.99 -14.61
C TYR A 78 9.01 -4.91 -15.25
N THR A 79 9.89 -5.85 -14.92
CA THR A 79 11.24 -5.91 -15.49
C THR A 79 11.20 -6.09 -17.00
N PHE A 80 10.32 -6.97 -17.50
CA PHE A 80 10.08 -7.17 -18.92
C PHE A 80 9.50 -5.91 -19.59
N HIS A 81 8.52 -5.26 -18.94
CA HIS A 81 7.92 -4.04 -19.47
C HIS A 81 8.95 -2.91 -19.60
N ILE A 82 9.75 -2.67 -18.57
CA ILE A 82 10.81 -1.64 -18.59
C ILE A 82 11.87 -1.99 -19.64
N GLY A 83 12.24 -3.26 -19.79
CA GLY A 83 13.25 -3.68 -20.76
C GLY A 83 12.82 -3.60 -22.23
N TYR A 84 11.54 -3.81 -22.55
CA TYR A 84 11.08 -3.96 -23.94
C TYR A 84 10.13 -2.86 -24.41
N LYS A 85 9.42 -2.18 -23.50
CA LYS A 85 8.29 -1.30 -23.84
C LYS A 85 8.40 0.11 -23.26
N SER A 86 9.26 0.33 -22.27
CA SER A 86 9.51 1.70 -21.79
C SER A 86 10.35 2.48 -22.81
N GLN A 87 9.91 3.70 -23.11
CA GLN A 87 10.65 4.63 -23.96
C GLN A 87 11.69 5.46 -23.19
N PHE A 88 11.65 5.42 -21.85
CA PHE A 88 12.46 6.30 -20.99
C PHE A 88 13.46 5.55 -20.10
N LEU A 89 13.21 4.28 -19.76
CA LEU A 89 14.09 3.46 -18.92
C LEU A 89 14.51 2.17 -19.62
N THR A 90 15.70 1.68 -19.25
CA THR A 90 16.21 0.37 -19.70
C THR A 90 16.77 -0.36 -18.49
N VAL A 91 16.33 -1.61 -18.29
CA VAL A 91 16.94 -2.49 -17.29
C VAL A 91 18.23 -3.07 -17.89
N SER A 92 19.36 -2.46 -17.59
CA SER A 92 20.65 -3.01 -17.99
C SER A 92 21.61 -3.03 -16.80
N VAL A 93 21.94 -4.25 -16.37
CA VAL A 93 22.87 -4.54 -15.28
C VAL A 93 24.26 -3.94 -15.56
N LYS A 94 24.60 -3.69 -16.83
CA LYS A 94 25.87 -3.05 -17.24
C LYS A 94 25.98 -1.58 -16.81
N TRP A 95 24.87 -0.89 -16.58
CA TRP A 95 24.86 0.50 -16.11
C TRP A 95 24.66 0.61 -14.59
N PHE A 96 24.67 -0.52 -13.87
CA PHE A 96 24.53 -0.53 -12.43
C PHE A 96 25.76 0.12 -11.76
N LYS A 97 25.60 1.40 -11.36
CA LYS A 97 26.56 2.14 -10.54
C LYS A 97 25.90 2.57 -9.24
N ALA A 98 26.25 1.89 -8.14
CA ALA A 98 25.92 2.36 -6.81
C ALA A 98 26.89 3.49 -6.40
N SER A 99 26.64 4.72 -6.86
CA SER A 99 27.41 5.88 -6.43
C SER A 99 26.93 6.33 -5.04
N LYS A 100 27.85 6.86 -4.23
CA LYS A 100 27.54 7.41 -2.89
C LYS A 100 26.50 8.53 -2.97
N GLU A 101 26.47 9.28 -4.07
CA GLU A 101 25.52 10.35 -4.32
C GLU A 101 24.09 9.83 -4.54
N ILE A 102 23.92 8.80 -5.37
CA ILE A 102 22.61 8.14 -5.58
C ILE A 102 22.12 7.57 -4.26
N LEU A 103 22.99 6.84 -3.55
CA LEU A 103 22.63 6.22 -2.28
C LEU A 103 22.22 7.26 -1.23
N SER A 104 22.94 8.39 -1.14
CA SER A 104 22.60 9.51 -0.25
C SER A 104 21.22 10.10 -0.57
N ASN A 105 20.90 10.30 -1.85
CA ASN A 105 19.59 10.82 -2.25
C ASN A 105 18.44 9.85 -1.93
N VAL A 106 18.66 8.55 -2.11
CA VAL A 106 17.69 7.51 -1.72
C VAL A 106 17.48 7.52 -0.20
N PHE A 107 18.55 7.53 0.59
CA PHE A 107 18.43 7.57 2.06
C PHE A 107 17.78 8.85 2.59
N LYS A 108 18.03 10.01 1.96
CA LYS A 108 17.38 11.27 2.35
C LYS A 108 15.86 11.24 2.24
N ILE A 109 15.31 10.46 1.32
CA ILE A 109 13.85 10.30 1.15
C ILE A 109 13.36 9.08 1.95
N GLY A 110 14.10 7.96 1.89
CA GLY A 110 13.70 6.70 2.51
C GLY A 110 13.75 6.72 4.04
N VAL A 111 14.72 7.39 4.64
CA VAL A 111 14.84 7.45 6.12
C VAL A 111 13.65 8.17 6.75
N PRO A 112 13.21 9.36 6.29
CA PRO A 112 11.99 9.99 6.79
C PRO A 112 10.75 9.10 6.66
N VAL A 113 10.55 8.45 5.50
CA VAL A 113 9.39 7.57 5.27
C VAL A 113 9.44 6.36 6.20
N PHE A 114 10.62 5.75 6.38
CA PHE A 114 10.81 4.64 7.31
C PHE A 114 10.51 5.04 8.76
N ILE A 115 10.99 6.20 9.20
CA ILE A 115 10.71 6.74 10.52
C ILE A 115 9.20 6.98 10.69
N MET A 116 8.53 7.56 9.69
CA MET A 116 7.08 7.75 9.70
C MET A 116 6.33 6.43 9.89
N SER A 117 6.73 5.37 9.17
CA SER A 117 6.13 4.03 9.32
C SER A 117 6.36 3.43 10.72
N ILE A 118 7.55 3.64 11.30
CA ILE A 118 7.82 3.22 12.69
C ILE A 118 6.90 3.97 13.66
N PHE A 119 6.77 5.28 13.51
CA PHE A 119 5.90 6.09 14.37
C PHE A 119 4.44 5.67 14.26
N LEU A 120 3.95 5.38 13.05
CA LEU A 120 2.58 4.90 12.83
C LEU A 120 2.35 3.56 13.57
N GLY A 121 3.28 2.61 13.43
CA GLY A 121 3.20 1.32 14.13
C GLY A 121 3.30 1.46 15.65
N ALA A 122 4.24 2.29 16.13
CA ALA A 122 4.41 2.57 17.56
C ALA A 122 3.17 3.25 18.16
N MET A 123 2.60 4.23 17.46
CA MET A 123 1.37 4.91 17.88
C MET A 123 0.20 3.92 17.98
N SER A 124 0.04 3.03 17.00
CA SER A 124 -0.99 1.99 17.04
C SER A 124 -0.81 1.04 18.24
N LEU A 125 0.42 0.65 18.57
CA LEU A 125 0.70 -0.22 19.72
C LEU A 125 0.43 0.48 21.05
N ILE A 126 0.85 1.74 21.17
CA ILE A 126 0.62 2.56 22.36
C ILE A 126 -0.88 2.75 22.57
N LEU A 127 -1.61 3.13 21.51
CA LEU A 127 -3.06 3.33 21.58
C LEU A 127 -3.79 2.03 21.95
N ASN A 128 -3.40 0.90 21.35
CA ASN A 128 -3.97 -0.40 21.70
C ASN A 128 -3.72 -0.75 23.17
N ARG A 129 -2.50 -0.50 23.69
CA ARG A 129 -2.17 -0.71 25.10
C ARG A 129 -2.99 0.18 26.04
N PHE A 130 -3.19 1.46 25.69
CA PHE A 130 -4.07 2.34 26.45
C PHE A 130 -5.52 1.85 26.44
N LEU A 131 -6.03 1.39 25.30
CA LEU A 131 -7.41 0.89 25.19
C LEU A 131 -7.67 -0.35 26.03
N ILE A 132 -6.67 -1.21 26.24
CA ILE A 132 -6.79 -2.38 27.12
C ILE A 132 -7.11 -1.96 28.57
N GLU A 133 -6.62 -0.80 29.04
CA GLU A 133 -6.93 -0.28 30.37
C GLU A 133 -8.41 0.11 30.52
N TYR A 134 -9.11 0.40 29.41
CA TYR A 134 -10.55 0.69 29.37
C TYR A 134 -11.41 -0.57 29.17
N GLY A 135 -10.80 -1.74 29.07
CA GLY A 135 -11.46 -3.03 28.94
C GLY A 135 -11.65 -3.49 27.47
N ASP A 136 -11.99 -4.78 27.33
CA ASP A 136 -12.16 -5.44 26.04
C ASP A 136 -13.16 -4.75 25.08
N PRO A 137 -14.28 -4.14 25.55
CA PRO A 137 -15.21 -3.44 24.66
C PRO A 137 -14.57 -2.24 23.94
N ALA A 138 -13.72 -1.48 24.62
CA ALA A 138 -13.05 -0.31 24.03
C ALA A 138 -12.08 -0.71 22.91
N VAL A 139 -11.35 -1.81 23.12
CA VAL A 139 -10.44 -2.38 22.11
C VAL A 139 -11.24 -2.91 20.91
N ALA A 140 -12.37 -3.57 21.15
CA ALA A 140 -13.25 -4.08 20.09
C ALA A 140 -13.85 -2.94 19.25
N ALA A 141 -14.38 -1.90 19.88
CA ALA A 141 -14.93 -0.72 19.22
C ALA A 141 -13.89 -0.01 18.33
N TYR A 142 -12.66 0.14 18.83
CA TYR A 142 -11.56 0.70 18.03
C TYR A 142 -11.20 -0.21 16.83
N GLY A 143 -11.19 -1.53 17.03
CA GLY A 143 -10.96 -2.50 15.96
C GLY A 143 -11.99 -2.41 14.82
N ILE A 144 -13.27 -2.25 15.16
CA ILE A 144 -14.34 -2.06 14.16
C ILE A 144 -14.18 -0.70 13.46
N SER A 145 -13.98 0.36 14.23
CA SER A 145 -13.83 1.74 13.70
C SER A 145 -12.64 1.86 12.74
N SER A 146 -11.49 1.28 13.11
CA SER A 146 -10.28 1.29 12.26
C SER A 146 -10.49 0.55 10.94
N ARG A 147 -11.20 -0.58 10.93
CA ARG A 147 -11.58 -1.28 9.68
C ARG A 147 -12.52 -0.44 8.81
N LEU A 148 -13.43 0.29 9.43
CA LEU A 148 -14.37 1.16 8.72
C LEU A 148 -13.65 2.33 8.03
N LEU A 149 -12.65 2.90 8.69
CA LEU A 149 -11.82 3.99 8.15
C LEU A 149 -10.86 3.54 7.05
N GLN A 150 -10.50 2.25 7.02
CA GLN A 150 -9.54 1.71 6.06
C GLN A 150 -10.02 1.81 4.60
N PHE A 151 -11.34 1.69 4.37
CA PHE A 151 -11.88 1.76 3.01
C PHE A 151 -11.76 3.17 2.40
N PRO A 152 -12.23 4.25 3.06
CA PRO A 152 -11.94 5.62 2.62
C PRO A 152 -10.44 5.90 2.51
N GLU A 153 -9.64 5.40 3.45
CA GLU A 153 -8.19 5.59 3.45
C GLU A 153 -7.54 5.04 2.18
N PHE A 154 -7.91 3.84 1.71
CA PHE A 154 -7.38 3.28 0.47
C PHE A 154 -7.71 4.13 -0.77
N ILE A 155 -8.90 4.72 -0.83
CA ILE A 155 -9.30 5.60 -1.94
C ILE A 155 -8.47 6.88 -1.93
N LEU A 156 -8.30 7.49 -0.75
CA LEU A 156 -7.47 8.69 -0.59
C LEU A 156 -6.00 8.40 -0.89
N MET A 157 -5.47 7.28 -0.42
CA MET A 157 -4.09 6.86 -0.70
C MET A 157 -3.89 6.61 -2.20
N GLY A 158 -4.84 5.97 -2.88
CA GLY A 158 -4.79 5.77 -4.34
C GLY A 158 -4.76 7.09 -5.11
N LEU A 159 -5.54 8.09 -4.68
CA LEU A 159 -5.51 9.44 -5.27
C LEU A 159 -4.16 10.14 -5.02
N CYS A 160 -3.61 10.06 -3.81
CA CYS A 160 -2.31 10.63 -3.48
C CYS A 160 -1.20 10.02 -4.34
N GLU A 161 -1.12 8.69 -4.37
CA GLU A 161 -0.13 7.93 -5.14
C GLU A 161 -0.22 8.19 -6.65
N GLY A 162 -1.45 8.32 -7.19
CA GLY A 162 -1.66 8.61 -8.61
C GLY A 162 -1.29 10.04 -9.02
N VAL A 163 -1.34 10.99 -8.08
CA VAL A 163 -1.02 12.40 -8.35
C VAL A 163 0.49 12.70 -8.24
N VAL A 164 1.28 11.88 -7.52
CA VAL A 164 2.73 12.07 -7.37
C VAL A 164 3.45 12.26 -8.72
N PRO A 165 3.28 11.39 -9.74
CA PRO A 165 3.94 11.57 -11.03
C PRO A 165 3.45 12.82 -11.78
N LEU A 166 2.16 13.15 -11.64
CA LEU A 166 1.56 14.33 -12.27
C LEU A 166 2.15 15.64 -11.70
N ILE A 167 2.38 15.68 -10.38
CA ILE A 167 3.07 16.79 -9.70
C ILE A 167 4.53 16.84 -10.16
N ALA A 168 5.23 15.70 -10.19
CA ALA A 168 6.64 15.64 -10.61
C ALA A 168 6.84 16.13 -12.05
N PHE A 169 5.97 15.73 -12.98
CA PHE A 169 5.99 16.22 -14.37
C PHE A 169 5.63 17.70 -14.48
N SER A 170 4.62 18.15 -13.71
CA SER A 170 4.23 19.57 -13.71
C SER A 170 5.30 20.46 -13.09
N PHE A 171 6.09 19.95 -12.14
CA PHE A 171 7.19 20.68 -11.51
C PHE A 171 8.29 21.04 -12.53
N THR A 172 8.64 20.13 -13.43
CA THR A 172 9.63 20.38 -14.49
C THR A 172 9.08 21.19 -15.65
N ALA A 173 7.79 21.06 -15.98
CA ALA A 173 7.18 21.77 -17.11
C ALA A 173 6.68 23.19 -16.75
N ASN A 174 5.90 23.35 -15.67
CA ASN A 174 5.31 24.64 -15.30
C ASN A 174 4.87 24.68 -13.82
N LYS A 175 5.54 25.51 -13.01
CA LYS A 175 5.25 25.69 -11.57
C LYS A 175 3.81 26.16 -11.28
N LEU A 176 3.16 26.89 -12.18
CA LEU A 176 1.77 27.31 -12.01
C LEU A 176 0.80 26.13 -12.16
N ARG A 177 1.02 25.28 -13.16
CA ARG A 177 0.24 24.05 -13.35
C ARG A 177 0.41 23.10 -12.16
N MET A 178 1.63 23.00 -11.62
CA MET A 178 1.88 22.23 -10.40
C MET A 178 1.01 22.70 -9.22
N LYS A 179 0.97 24.01 -8.95
CA LYS A 179 0.13 24.56 -7.86
C LYS A 179 -1.36 24.31 -8.09
N GLN A 180 -1.82 24.41 -9.34
CA GLN A 180 -3.21 24.10 -9.71
C GLN A 180 -3.54 22.62 -9.48
N THR A 181 -2.65 21.71 -9.91
CA THR A 181 -2.80 20.27 -9.67
C THR A 181 -2.89 19.97 -8.18
N ILE A 182 -1.96 20.49 -7.37
CA ILE A 182 -1.98 20.31 -5.91
C ILE A 182 -3.28 20.86 -5.32
N GLY A 183 -3.68 22.07 -5.68
CA GLY A 183 -4.91 22.68 -5.17
C GLY A 183 -6.18 21.91 -5.56
N PHE A 184 -6.23 21.38 -6.78
CA PHE A 184 -7.32 20.51 -7.22
C PHE A 184 -7.33 19.19 -6.42
N THR A 185 -6.18 18.53 -6.28
CA THR A 185 -6.06 17.28 -5.51
C THR A 185 -6.48 17.46 -4.06
N ILE A 186 -6.04 18.55 -3.39
CA ILE A 186 -6.46 18.84 -2.02
C ILE A 186 -7.97 19.03 -1.93
N LYS A 187 -8.58 19.79 -2.84
CA LYS A 187 -10.04 19.98 -2.86
C LYS A 187 -10.77 18.66 -3.06
N THR A 188 -10.28 17.80 -3.95
CA THR A 188 -10.86 16.47 -4.20
C THR A 188 -10.72 15.56 -2.97
N ILE A 189 -9.56 15.55 -2.30
CA ILE A 189 -9.34 14.81 -1.05
C ILE A 189 -10.32 15.27 0.03
N VAL A 190 -10.45 16.59 0.23
CA VAL A 190 -11.37 17.15 1.24
C VAL A 190 -12.81 16.81 0.89
N ALA A 191 -13.22 16.95 -0.38
CA ALA A 191 -14.56 16.59 -0.81
C ALA A 191 -14.86 15.10 -0.56
N LEU A 192 -13.93 14.21 -0.92
CA LEU A 192 -14.07 12.78 -0.66
C LEU A 192 -14.11 12.46 0.84
N ALA A 193 -13.25 13.09 1.64
CA ALA A 193 -13.24 12.90 3.09
C ALA A 193 -14.57 13.33 3.73
N VAL A 194 -15.16 14.45 3.29
CA VAL A 194 -16.47 14.89 3.75
C VAL A 194 -17.56 13.92 3.33
N VAL A 195 -17.57 13.47 2.06
CA VAL A 195 -18.56 12.50 1.57
C VAL A 195 -18.48 11.18 2.35
N PHE A 196 -17.29 10.61 2.52
CA PHE A 196 -17.10 9.40 3.30
C PHE A 196 -17.43 9.61 4.78
N GLY A 197 -17.08 10.75 5.36
CA GLY A 197 -17.42 11.09 6.73
C GLY A 197 -18.94 11.14 6.94
N VAL A 198 -19.69 11.74 6.01
CA VAL A 198 -21.16 11.78 6.06
C VAL A 198 -21.76 10.38 5.89
N ILE A 199 -21.26 9.58 4.95
CA ILE A 199 -21.74 8.20 4.74
C ILE A 199 -21.50 7.37 6.00
N VAL A 200 -20.29 7.42 6.56
CA VAL A 200 -19.95 6.70 7.78
C VAL A 200 -20.79 7.16 8.96
N TYR A 201 -21.05 8.46 9.10
CA TYR A 201 -21.90 8.99 10.17
C TYR A 201 -23.37 8.58 10.04
N LEU A 202 -23.91 8.51 8.82
CA LEU A 202 -25.33 8.15 8.59
C LEU A 202 -25.59 6.64 8.63
N ILE A 203 -24.57 5.82 8.39
CA ILE A 203 -24.67 4.36 8.25
C ILE A 203 -23.82 3.66 9.34
N SER A 204 -23.30 4.40 10.33
CA SER A 204 -22.45 3.88 11.41
C SER A 204 -23.07 2.68 12.09
N ASP A 205 -24.35 2.80 12.47
CA ASP A 205 -25.04 1.81 13.29
C ASP A 205 -25.24 0.49 12.51
N HIS A 206 -25.49 0.60 11.19
CA HIS A 206 -25.63 -0.56 10.31
C HIS A 206 -24.28 -1.19 9.95
N LEU A 207 -23.24 -0.36 9.78
CA LEU A 207 -21.89 -0.84 9.49
C LEU A 207 -21.27 -1.53 10.70
N ILE A 208 -21.48 -1.00 11.90
CA ILE A 208 -21.04 -1.61 13.16
C ILE A 208 -21.80 -2.92 13.41
N GLY A 209 -23.11 -2.95 13.14
CA GLY A 209 -23.94 -4.16 13.20
C GLY A 209 -23.50 -5.30 12.27
N LEU A 210 -22.75 -5.01 11.20
CA LEU A 210 -22.13 -6.04 10.35
C LEU A 210 -20.90 -6.70 10.99
N PHE A 211 -20.26 -6.03 11.95
CA PHE A 211 -19.04 -6.51 12.61
C PHE A 211 -19.28 -7.04 14.03
N THR A 212 -20.36 -6.63 14.71
CA THR A 212 -20.71 -7.12 16.04
C THR A 212 -22.21 -7.08 16.29
N ASN A 213 -22.71 -8.00 17.13
CA ASN A 213 -24.10 -8.05 17.59
C ASN A 213 -24.26 -7.55 19.04
N ASP A 214 -23.19 -7.02 19.65
CA ASP A 214 -23.23 -6.54 21.04
C ASP A 214 -23.86 -5.13 21.11
N PRO A 215 -25.00 -4.94 21.80
CA PRO A 215 -25.68 -3.65 21.88
C PRO A 215 -24.80 -2.53 22.46
N GLN A 216 -23.88 -2.86 23.38
CA GLN A 216 -22.97 -1.88 24.00
C GLN A 216 -21.90 -1.34 23.04
N LEU A 217 -21.69 -2.00 21.91
CA LEU A 217 -20.75 -1.58 20.87
C LEU A 217 -21.45 -0.88 19.70
N ILE A 218 -22.78 -0.96 19.63
CA ILE A 218 -23.60 -0.42 18.53
C ILE A 218 -24.16 0.98 18.88
N GLU A 219 -24.45 1.25 20.17
CA GLU A 219 -24.74 2.60 20.71
C GLU A 219 -23.47 3.43 20.97
#